data_AF-A0A024U4J7-F1
#
_entry.id   AF-A0A024U4J7-F1
#
_cell.length_a   1.000
_cell.length_b   1.000
_cell.length_c   1.000
_cell.angle_alpha   90.00
_cell.angle_beta   90.00
_cell.angle_gamma   90.00
#
_symmetry.space_group_name_H-M   'P 1'
#
loop_
_entity.id
_entity.type
_entity.pdbx_description
1 polymer ?
#
loop_
_entity_poly.entity_id
_entity_poly.type
_entity_poly.pdbx_seq_one_letter_code
_entity_poly.pdbx_strand_id
1 'polypeptide(L)'
;MEALVGQVHLPAEIQSMTERDFLAKTNVELAFGLTRDEAIARRLLHGVNRVTPPVNCPSWVCCLLPCIMRTEGMRLYTNHSPKEVNVMRSGKKLCMDAASLVFGDVVIFKAGDTVAADCRLLECSEDFTVDLSSLANEKIPRVCSVQCTDKENGVLSRNMVFMATSVVKGDAIGVVVATGDNTVWGQLISNHKWPLATDNQSAESERFIGNKA
;
A
#
# COMPACT_ATOMS: atom_id res chain seq x y z
N MET A 1 4.58 -5.15 11.06
CA MET A 1 3.74 -3.98 11.33
C MET A 1 4.25 -3.21 12.53
N GLU A 2 4.49 -3.85 13.68
CA GLU A 2 5.13 -3.17 14.82
C GLU A 2 6.49 -2.55 14.48
N ALA A 3 7.31 -3.24 13.67
CA ALA A 3 8.58 -2.70 13.18
C ALA A 3 8.46 -1.40 12.35
N LEU A 4 7.26 -1.10 11.82
CA LEU A 4 7.01 0.11 11.03
C LEU A 4 6.58 1.31 11.90
N VAL A 5 6.25 1.07 13.17
CA VAL A 5 5.84 2.11 14.12
C VAL A 5 6.98 3.12 14.28
N GLY A 6 6.66 4.41 14.10
CA GLY A 6 7.64 5.50 14.17
C GLY A 6 8.57 5.61 12.96
N GLN A 7 8.46 4.72 11.96
CA GLN A 7 9.25 4.79 10.73
C GLN A 7 8.50 5.43 9.56
N VAL A 8 7.17 5.43 9.62
CA VAL A 8 6.27 5.98 8.62
C VAL A 8 5.20 6.83 9.30
N HIS A 9 4.69 7.81 8.58
CA HIS A 9 3.63 8.71 9.03
C HIS A 9 2.41 8.56 8.14
N LEU A 10 1.30 8.12 8.73
CA LEU A 10 -0.02 8.24 8.11
C LEU A 10 -0.65 9.57 8.51
N PRO A 11 -1.53 10.16 7.69
CA PRO A 11 -2.25 11.36 8.08
C PRO A 11 -2.99 11.13 9.39
N ALA A 12 -2.77 11.99 10.38
CA ALA A 12 -3.29 11.83 11.72
C ALA A 12 -4.83 11.67 11.72
N GLU A 13 -5.30 10.77 12.57
CA GLU A 13 -6.72 10.53 12.91
C GLU A 13 -7.57 9.85 11.82
N ILE A 14 -7.06 9.65 10.60
CA ILE A 14 -7.86 9.07 9.52
C ILE A 14 -8.41 7.70 9.90
N GLN A 15 -7.70 6.86 10.65
CA GLN A 15 -8.18 5.54 11.06
C GLN A 15 -9.25 5.60 12.17
N SER A 16 -9.19 6.60 13.05
CA SER A 16 -9.97 6.66 14.29
C SER A 16 -11.25 7.50 14.18
N MET A 17 -11.37 8.33 13.14
CA MET A 17 -12.60 9.08 12.83
C MET A 17 -13.80 8.13 12.66
N THR A 18 -15.00 8.61 12.96
CA THR A 18 -16.22 7.87 12.59
C THR A 18 -16.34 7.78 11.07
N GLU A 19 -17.07 6.79 10.56
CA GLU A 19 -17.31 6.65 9.12
C GLU A 19 -17.96 7.93 8.54
N ARG A 20 -18.95 8.49 9.24
CA ARG A 20 -19.62 9.73 8.84
C ARG A 20 -18.65 10.90 8.73
N ASP A 21 -17.81 11.11 9.74
CA ASP A 21 -16.87 12.23 9.75
C ASP A 21 -15.78 12.04 8.70
N PHE A 22 -15.35 10.80 8.47
CA PHE A 22 -14.38 10.47 7.44
C PHE A 22 -14.93 10.74 6.03
N LEU A 23 -16.15 10.28 5.72
CA LEU A 23 -16.80 10.54 4.43
C LEU A 23 -17.09 12.03 4.22
N ALA A 24 -17.48 12.75 5.27
CA ALA A 24 -17.66 14.20 5.21
C ALA A 24 -16.34 14.93 4.93
N LYS A 25 -15.23 14.48 5.55
CA LYS A 25 -13.88 15.07 5.35
C LYS A 25 -13.33 14.80 3.95
N THR A 26 -13.56 13.62 3.40
CA THR A 26 -13.08 13.27 2.06
C THR A 26 -13.99 13.83 0.96
N ASN A 27 -15.24 14.19 1.29
CA ASN A 27 -16.29 14.57 0.35
C ASN A 27 -16.47 13.50 -0.74
N VAL A 28 -16.75 12.27 -0.29
CA VAL A 28 -16.89 11.08 -1.13
C VAL A 28 -18.17 10.33 -0.76
N GLU A 29 -18.91 9.90 -1.77
CA GLU A 29 -20.03 8.97 -1.62
C GLU A 29 -19.63 7.60 -2.16
N LEU A 30 -19.79 6.53 -1.39
CA LEU A 30 -19.29 5.20 -1.76
C LEU A 30 -19.91 4.63 -3.05
N ALA A 31 -21.23 4.79 -3.21
CA ALA A 31 -21.96 4.25 -4.35
C ALA A 31 -21.63 4.98 -5.66
N PHE A 32 -21.29 6.26 -5.58
CA PHE A 32 -21.00 7.10 -6.74
C PHE A 32 -19.50 7.23 -7.01
N GLY A 33 -18.66 7.28 -5.97
CA GLY A 33 -17.24 7.58 -6.08
C GLY A 33 -16.98 8.99 -6.63
N LEU A 34 -15.75 9.24 -7.08
CA LEU A 34 -15.37 10.55 -7.62
C LEU A 34 -15.83 10.76 -9.06
N THR A 35 -16.12 12.01 -9.42
CA THR A 35 -16.21 12.44 -10.81
C THR A 35 -14.83 12.62 -11.43
N ARG A 36 -14.78 12.70 -12.77
CA ARG A 36 -13.53 12.98 -13.49
C ARG A 36 -12.91 14.31 -13.08
N ASP A 37 -13.72 15.36 -12.95
CA ASP A 37 -13.23 16.72 -12.64
C ASP A 37 -12.70 16.80 -11.21
N GLU A 38 -13.39 16.17 -10.27
CA GLU A 38 -12.93 16.00 -8.89
C GLU A 38 -11.62 15.22 -8.79
N ALA A 39 -11.47 14.14 -9.56
CA ALA A 39 -10.24 13.37 -9.59
C ALA A 39 -9.08 14.19 -10.17
N ILE A 40 -9.32 15.00 -11.21
CA ILE A 40 -8.32 15.92 -11.78
C ILE A 40 -7.92 16.98 -10.75
N ALA A 41 -8.88 17.60 -10.07
CA ALA A 41 -8.62 18.60 -9.04
C ALA A 41 -7.77 18.02 -7.89
N ARG A 42 -8.11 16.81 -7.41
CA ARG A 42 -7.34 16.12 -6.37
C ARG A 42 -5.95 15.71 -6.84
N ARG A 43 -5.77 15.33 -8.11
CA ARG A 43 -4.44 15.05 -8.70
C ARG A 43 -3.54 16.28 -8.69
N LEU A 44 -4.09 17.46 -8.95
CA LEU A 44 -3.33 18.72 -8.88
C LEU A 44 -2.90 19.07 -7.46
N LEU A 45 -3.71 18.68 -6.45
CA LEU A 45 -3.43 18.95 -5.04
C LEU A 45 -2.49 17.91 -4.39
N HIS A 46 -2.73 16.63 -4.63
CA HIS A 46 -2.05 15.52 -3.93
C HIS A 46 -1.00 14.82 -4.78
N GLY A 47 -0.90 15.15 -6.07
CA GLY A 47 0.02 14.51 -7.01
C GLY A 47 -0.53 13.20 -7.57
N VAL A 48 0.39 12.41 -8.14
CA VAL A 48 0.10 11.13 -8.80
C VAL A 48 0.37 9.95 -7.86
N ASN A 49 -0.31 8.83 -8.09
CA ASN A 49 0.00 7.58 -7.39
C ASN A 49 1.21 6.87 -8.03
N ARG A 50 2.39 7.50 -7.93
CA ARG A 50 3.65 6.91 -8.37
C ARG A 50 4.64 6.97 -7.23
N VAL A 51 5.22 5.82 -6.91
CA VAL A 51 6.34 5.72 -5.98
C VAL A 51 7.63 5.94 -6.75
N THR A 52 8.57 6.67 -6.14
CA THR A 52 9.90 6.86 -6.69
C THR A 52 10.70 5.56 -6.53
N PRO A 53 11.29 5.00 -7.61
CA PRO A 53 12.00 3.73 -7.52
C PRO A 53 13.25 3.84 -6.64
N PRO A 54 13.70 2.73 -5.98
CA PRO A 54 14.88 2.73 -5.11
C PRO A 54 16.15 3.24 -5.80
N VAL A 55 16.31 2.95 -7.09
CA VAL A 55 17.33 3.57 -7.95
C VAL A 55 16.65 4.53 -8.91
N ASN A 56 16.79 5.83 -8.64
CA ASN A 56 16.26 6.89 -9.48
C ASN A 56 17.34 7.41 -10.44
N CYS A 57 17.74 6.58 -11.42
CA CYS A 57 18.65 6.99 -12.50
C CYS A 57 17.89 7.53 -13.71
N PRO A 58 18.40 8.56 -14.41
CA PRO A 58 17.91 8.91 -15.74
C PRO A 58 17.96 7.69 -16.66
N SER A 59 16.98 7.53 -17.55
CA SER A 59 16.86 6.35 -18.41
C SER A 59 18.15 6.04 -19.20
N TRP A 60 18.88 7.07 -19.62
CA TRP A 60 20.16 6.90 -20.33
C TRP A 60 21.24 6.20 -19.49
N VAL A 61 21.28 6.45 -18.17
CA VAL A 61 22.21 5.76 -17.25
C VAL A 61 21.81 4.30 -17.10
N CYS A 62 20.51 4.03 -16.98
CA CYS A 62 20.02 2.67 -16.81
C CYS A 62 20.23 1.82 -18.10
N CYS A 63 20.29 2.45 -19.28
CA CYS A 63 20.71 1.81 -20.54
C CYS A 63 22.21 1.47 -20.60
N LEU A 64 23.06 2.30 -19.98
CA LEU A 64 24.51 2.06 -19.90
C LEU A 64 24.87 1.03 -18.82
N LEU A 65 24.03 0.90 -17.79
CA LEU A 65 24.21 -0.03 -16.68
C LEU A 65 22.95 -0.91 -16.51
N PRO A 66 22.68 -1.84 -17.45
CA PRO A 66 21.51 -2.71 -17.39
C PRO A 66 21.50 -3.65 -16.17
N CYS A 67 22.62 -3.76 -15.45
CA CYS A 67 22.69 -4.44 -14.16
C CYS A 67 21.85 -3.77 -13.06
N ILE A 68 21.56 -2.46 -13.15
CA ILE A 68 20.74 -1.74 -12.16
C ILE A 68 19.35 -2.38 -12.04
N MET A 69 18.73 -2.71 -13.18
CA MET A 69 17.41 -3.38 -13.22
C MET A 69 17.46 -4.83 -12.75
N ARG A 70 18.65 -5.42 -12.62
CA ARG A 70 18.87 -6.78 -12.11
C ARG A 70 19.12 -6.82 -10.61
N THR A 71 19.30 -5.67 -9.96
CA THR A 71 19.40 -5.61 -8.49
C THR A 71 18.11 -6.13 -7.86
N GLU A 72 18.24 -6.75 -6.69
CA GLU A 72 17.10 -7.31 -5.97
C GLU A 72 16.03 -6.24 -5.66
N GLY A 73 16.44 -5.07 -5.17
CA GLY A 73 15.54 -3.96 -4.88
C GLY A 73 14.71 -3.51 -6.09
N MET A 74 15.32 -3.38 -7.27
CA MET A 74 14.58 -2.99 -8.49
C MET A 74 13.66 -4.09 -9.02
N ARG A 75 14.07 -5.36 -8.91
CA ARG A 75 13.22 -6.51 -9.27
C ARG A 75 12.00 -6.60 -8.37
N LEU A 76 12.21 -6.52 -7.06
CA LEU A 76 11.13 -6.53 -6.08
C LEU A 76 10.20 -5.33 -6.29
N TYR A 77 10.76 -4.13 -6.51
CA TYR A 77 9.97 -2.92 -6.78
C TYR A 77 9.03 -3.13 -7.97
N THR A 78 9.56 -3.66 -9.07
CA THR A 78 8.79 -3.90 -10.29
C THR A 78 7.70 -4.96 -10.08
N ASN A 79 7.98 -6.01 -9.31
CA ASN A 79 7.03 -7.09 -9.04
C ASN A 79 5.87 -6.66 -8.13
N HIS A 80 6.13 -5.78 -7.16
CA HIS A 80 5.14 -5.32 -6.20
C HIS A 80 4.44 -4.02 -6.61
N SER A 81 4.90 -3.37 -7.67
CA SER A 81 4.27 -2.16 -8.20
C SER A 81 2.88 -2.51 -8.77
N PRO A 82 1.80 -1.97 -8.20
CA PRO A 82 0.45 -2.18 -8.71
C PRO A 82 0.33 -1.53 -10.11
N LYS A 83 -0.28 -2.25 -11.05
CA LYS A 83 -0.46 -1.78 -12.43
C LYS A 83 -1.87 -1.27 -12.70
N GLU A 84 -2.85 -1.99 -12.18
CA GLU A 84 -4.27 -1.69 -12.38
C GLU A 84 -5.00 -1.75 -11.05
N VAL A 85 -6.14 -1.08 -10.99
CA VAL A 85 -6.98 -1.00 -9.80
C VAL A 85 -8.45 -0.88 -10.20
N ASN A 86 -9.31 -1.59 -9.46
CA ASN A 86 -10.75 -1.51 -9.60
C ASN A 86 -11.30 -0.39 -8.70
N VAL A 87 -12.03 0.56 -9.29
CA VAL A 87 -12.61 1.70 -8.56
C VAL A 87 -14.07 1.93 -8.91
N MET A 88 -14.78 2.62 -8.03
CA MET A 88 -16.07 3.25 -8.32
C MET A 88 -15.84 4.72 -8.66
N ARG A 89 -16.28 5.17 -9.84
CA ARG A 89 -16.28 6.58 -10.24
C ARG A 89 -17.53 6.91 -11.05
N SER A 90 -18.19 8.02 -10.72
CA SER A 90 -19.45 8.45 -11.34
C SER A 90 -20.51 7.33 -11.43
N GLY A 91 -20.62 6.53 -10.37
CA GLY A 91 -21.56 5.40 -10.23
C GLY A 91 -21.21 4.17 -11.06
N LYS A 92 -20.01 4.11 -11.64
CA LYS A 92 -19.56 2.99 -12.49
C LYS A 92 -18.32 2.33 -11.93
N LYS A 93 -18.34 0.99 -11.92
CA LYS A 93 -17.15 0.17 -11.65
C LYS A 93 -16.24 0.20 -12.88
N LEU A 94 -14.99 0.54 -12.69
CA LEU A 94 -14.00 0.58 -13.77
C LEU A 94 -12.64 0.08 -13.29
N CYS A 95 -11.92 -0.60 -14.19
CA CYS A 95 -10.51 -0.92 -14.02
C CYS A 95 -9.69 0.18 -14.70
N MET A 96 -8.70 0.73 -14.00
CA MET A 96 -7.84 1.78 -14.52
C MET A 96 -6.40 1.61 -14.06
N ASP A 97 -5.49 2.33 -14.70
CA ASP A 97 -4.08 2.40 -14.28
C ASP A 97 -3.97 2.86 -12.83
N ALA A 98 -3.24 2.10 -12.02
CA ALA A 98 -2.99 2.40 -10.62
C ALA A 98 -2.34 3.78 -10.43
N ALA A 99 -1.56 4.27 -11.41
CA ALA A 99 -0.95 5.60 -11.34
C ALA A 99 -1.94 6.77 -11.48
N SER A 100 -3.17 6.50 -11.92
CA SER A 100 -4.24 7.50 -12.07
C SER A 100 -5.14 7.64 -10.84
N LEU A 101 -4.86 6.87 -9.80
CA LEU A 101 -5.58 6.86 -8.54
C LEU A 101 -5.17 8.09 -7.70
N VAL A 102 -6.15 8.68 -7.02
CA VAL A 102 -5.99 9.91 -6.23
C VAL A 102 -6.61 9.75 -4.85
N PHE A 103 -6.25 10.65 -3.93
CA PHE A 103 -6.91 10.75 -2.63
C PHE A 103 -8.43 10.78 -2.78
N GLY A 104 -9.16 10.02 -1.96
CA GLY A 104 -10.61 9.97 -1.99
C GLY A 104 -11.23 9.06 -3.07
N ASP A 105 -10.46 8.44 -3.95
CA ASP A 105 -11.02 7.40 -4.83
C ASP A 105 -11.59 6.24 -3.99
N VAL A 106 -12.70 5.66 -4.45
CA VAL A 106 -13.32 4.47 -3.85
C VAL A 106 -12.77 3.25 -4.58
N VAL A 107 -12.00 2.43 -3.86
CA VAL A 107 -11.35 1.22 -4.37
C VAL A 107 -12.17 0.00 -3.98
N ILE A 108 -12.32 -0.92 -4.92
CA ILE A 108 -12.97 -2.22 -4.73
C ILE A 108 -11.88 -3.28 -4.71
N PHE A 109 -11.79 -4.01 -3.60
CA PHE A 109 -10.79 -5.06 -3.39
C PHE A 109 -11.42 -6.44 -3.56
N LYS A 110 -10.69 -7.33 -4.23
CA LYS A 110 -11.01 -8.74 -4.34
C LYS A 110 -9.80 -9.61 -4.03
N ALA A 111 -10.03 -10.86 -3.67
CA ALA A 111 -8.97 -11.86 -3.52
C ALA A 111 -8.10 -11.95 -4.78
N GLY A 112 -6.79 -11.88 -4.61
CA GLY A 112 -5.79 -11.84 -5.68
C GLY A 112 -5.34 -10.45 -6.10
N ASP A 113 -6.04 -9.38 -5.68
CA ASP A 113 -5.66 -8.02 -6.01
C ASP A 113 -4.42 -7.56 -5.20
N THR A 114 -3.56 -6.77 -5.84
CA THR A 114 -2.53 -5.99 -5.14
C THR A 114 -3.10 -4.63 -4.76
N VAL A 115 -2.95 -4.24 -3.50
CA VAL A 115 -3.43 -2.96 -2.99
C VAL A 115 -2.64 -1.82 -3.67
N ALA A 116 -3.37 -0.94 -4.36
CA ALA A 116 -2.76 0.06 -5.23
C ALA A 116 -2.31 1.35 -4.53
N ALA A 117 -2.86 1.63 -3.34
CA ALA A 117 -2.61 2.82 -2.54
C ALA A 117 -3.04 2.54 -1.10
N ASP A 118 -2.61 3.37 -0.15
CA ASP A 118 -3.07 3.22 1.24
C ASP A 118 -4.53 3.64 1.34
N CYS A 119 -5.36 2.76 1.87
CA CYS A 119 -6.81 2.94 1.93
C CYS A 119 -7.35 2.67 3.33
N ARG A 120 -8.41 3.38 3.68
CA ARG A 120 -9.25 3.07 4.83
C ARG A 120 -10.44 2.24 4.37
N LEU A 121 -10.67 1.08 5.00
CA LEU A 121 -11.80 0.20 4.71
C LEU A 121 -13.09 0.75 5.31
N LEU A 122 -14.15 0.78 4.52
CA LEU A 122 -15.51 1.15 4.97
C LEU A 122 -16.50 -0.01 4.87
N GLU A 123 -16.27 -0.96 3.97
CA GLU A 123 -17.01 -2.23 3.91
C GLU A 123 -16.00 -3.36 3.72
N CYS A 124 -16.18 -4.50 4.39
CA CYS A 124 -15.38 -5.70 4.13
C CYS A 124 -16.14 -6.96 4.53
N SER A 125 -15.85 -8.08 3.87
CA SER A 125 -16.28 -9.40 4.35
C SER A 125 -15.57 -9.76 5.67
N GLU A 126 -16.17 -10.67 6.45
CA GLU A 126 -15.61 -11.09 7.74
C GLU A 126 -14.26 -11.83 7.59
N ASP A 127 -14.02 -12.46 6.44
CA ASP A 127 -12.80 -13.20 6.11
C ASP A 127 -11.77 -12.34 5.34
N PHE A 128 -12.03 -11.04 5.15
CA PHE A 128 -11.15 -10.17 4.38
C PHE A 128 -9.74 -10.12 5.01
N THR A 129 -8.77 -10.63 4.25
CA THR A 129 -7.42 -10.92 4.76
C THR A 129 -6.37 -10.42 3.77
N VAL A 130 -5.33 -9.77 4.29
CA VAL A 130 -4.25 -9.19 3.48
C VAL A 130 -2.90 -9.79 3.89
N ASP A 131 -2.08 -10.15 2.91
CA ASP A 131 -0.68 -10.56 3.08
C ASP A 131 0.21 -9.31 3.16
N LEU A 132 0.97 -9.24 4.25
CA LEU A 132 1.87 -8.14 4.58
C LEU A 132 3.34 -8.53 4.41
N SER A 133 3.64 -9.73 3.88
CA SER A 133 4.99 -10.24 3.68
C SER A 133 5.87 -9.26 2.89
N SER A 134 5.32 -8.67 1.82
CA SER A 134 6.00 -7.68 0.98
C SER A 134 6.36 -6.38 1.69
N LEU A 135 5.61 -5.99 2.72
CA LEU A 135 5.75 -4.69 3.39
C LEU A 135 6.44 -4.79 4.76
N ALA A 136 6.16 -5.86 5.50
CA ALA A 136 6.53 -6.05 6.90
C ALA A 136 7.26 -7.37 7.19
N ASN A 137 7.51 -8.22 6.19
CA ASN A 137 8.06 -9.58 6.32
C ASN A 137 7.26 -10.47 7.31
N GLU A 138 5.97 -10.17 7.49
CA GLU A 138 5.07 -10.97 8.31
C GLU A 138 4.55 -12.14 7.47
N LYS A 139 4.81 -13.37 7.92
CA LYS A 139 4.37 -14.59 7.22
C LYS A 139 2.90 -14.92 7.45
N ILE A 140 2.29 -14.35 8.50
CA ILE A 140 0.91 -14.62 8.86
C ILE A 140 0.06 -13.49 8.27
N PRO A 141 -0.86 -13.78 7.34
CA PRO A 141 -1.77 -12.79 6.80
C PRO A 141 -2.62 -12.14 7.89
N ARG A 142 -2.93 -10.86 7.72
CA ARG A 142 -3.71 -10.08 8.70
C ARG A 142 -5.17 -10.02 8.30
N VAL A 143 -6.05 -10.48 9.18
CA VAL A 143 -7.50 -10.25 9.08
C VAL A 143 -7.78 -8.78 9.32
N CYS A 144 -8.49 -8.16 8.38
CA CYS A 144 -8.83 -6.75 8.41
C CYS A 144 -10.31 -6.55 8.78
N SER A 145 -10.69 -5.34 9.20
CA SER A 145 -12.06 -5.02 9.58
C SER A 145 -12.35 -3.54 9.36
N VAL A 146 -13.62 -3.13 9.26
CA VAL A 146 -13.96 -1.70 9.10
C VAL A 146 -13.72 -0.86 10.37
N GLN A 147 -13.64 -1.53 11.53
CA GLN A 147 -13.49 -0.89 12.83
C GLN A 147 -12.04 -0.54 13.14
N CYS A 148 -11.82 0.65 13.68
CA CYS A 148 -10.51 1.06 14.19
C CYS A 148 -10.11 0.18 15.36
N THR A 149 -9.01 -0.56 15.23
CA THR A 149 -8.48 -1.39 16.34
C THR A 149 -7.33 -0.72 17.08
N ASP A 150 -6.71 0.29 16.47
CA ASP A 150 -5.62 1.06 17.08
C ASP A 150 -5.80 2.55 16.77
N LYS A 151 -6.02 3.34 17.84
CA LYS A 151 -6.24 4.78 17.71
C LYS A 151 -4.93 5.57 17.65
N GLU A 152 -3.85 5.03 18.20
CA GLU A 152 -2.56 5.69 18.29
C GLU A 152 -1.77 5.50 17.00
N ASN A 153 -1.87 4.32 16.39
CA ASN A 153 -1.12 3.97 15.20
C ASN A 153 -1.97 3.36 14.10
N GLY A 154 -2.24 4.15 13.05
CA GLY A 154 -3.00 3.69 11.88
C GLY A 154 -2.37 2.52 11.13
N VAL A 155 -1.05 2.30 11.24
CA VAL A 155 -0.37 1.16 10.62
C VAL A 155 -0.82 -0.17 11.24
N LEU A 156 -1.03 -0.17 12.57
CA LEU A 156 -1.47 -1.33 13.33
C LEU A 156 -2.97 -1.57 13.22
N SER A 157 -3.75 -0.53 12.89
CA SER A 157 -5.19 -0.64 12.80
C SER A 157 -5.65 -1.57 11.66
N ARG A 158 -6.64 -2.41 11.94
CA ARG A 158 -7.20 -3.38 10.98
C ARG A 158 -8.11 -2.78 9.92
N ASN A 159 -8.49 -1.51 10.07
CA ASN A 159 -9.26 -0.77 9.07
C ASN A 159 -8.42 -0.03 8.04
N MET A 160 -7.12 -0.29 8.01
CA MET A 160 -6.19 0.27 7.04
C MET A 160 -5.57 -0.86 6.21
N VAL A 161 -5.47 -0.64 4.90
CA VAL A 161 -4.72 -1.49 3.97
C VAL A 161 -3.68 -0.66 3.24
N PHE A 162 -2.55 -1.27 2.88
CA PHE A 162 -1.37 -0.53 2.45
C PHE A 162 -0.92 -0.91 1.05
N MET A 163 -0.38 0.04 0.31
CA MET A 163 0.15 -0.18 -1.03
C MET A 163 1.17 -1.33 -1.05
N ALA A 164 1.20 -2.09 -2.16
CA ALA A 164 2.10 -3.23 -2.38
C ALA A 164 1.86 -4.46 -1.48
N THR A 165 0.77 -4.47 -0.72
CA THR A 165 0.26 -5.67 -0.02
C THR A 165 -0.74 -6.43 -0.90
N SER A 166 -0.97 -7.72 -0.63
CA SER A 166 -1.81 -8.57 -1.49
C SER A 166 -3.07 -9.04 -0.76
N VAL A 167 -4.24 -8.95 -1.40
CA VAL A 167 -5.49 -9.47 -0.83
C VAL A 167 -5.53 -10.99 -0.99
N VAL A 168 -5.60 -11.71 0.11
CA VAL A 168 -5.59 -13.18 0.15
C VAL A 168 -7.00 -13.74 0.03
N LYS A 169 -7.96 -13.14 0.76
CA LYS A 169 -9.35 -13.62 0.87
C LYS A 169 -10.31 -12.45 1.05
N GLY A 170 -11.57 -12.72 0.74
CA GLY A 170 -12.68 -11.79 0.92
C GLY A 170 -12.76 -10.69 -0.13
N ASP A 171 -13.75 -9.84 0.06
CA ASP A 171 -14.00 -8.63 -0.74
C ASP A 171 -14.11 -7.43 0.20
N ALA A 172 -13.70 -6.25 -0.26
CA ALA A 172 -13.83 -5.02 0.51
C ALA A 172 -14.01 -3.78 -0.37
N ILE A 173 -14.49 -2.71 0.25
CA ILE A 173 -14.52 -1.36 -0.30
C ILE A 173 -13.77 -0.44 0.66
N GLY A 174 -12.85 0.35 0.11
CA GLY A 174 -12.11 1.34 0.87
C GLY A 174 -11.94 2.64 0.11
N VAL A 175 -11.59 3.68 0.85
CA VAL A 175 -11.31 5.01 0.30
C VAL A 175 -9.82 5.29 0.42
N VAL A 176 -9.22 5.84 -0.64
CA VAL A 176 -7.80 6.17 -0.70
C VAL A 176 -7.48 7.32 0.24
N VAL A 177 -6.44 7.14 1.07
CA VAL A 177 -6.01 8.12 2.07
C VAL A 177 -4.59 8.62 1.83
N ALA A 178 -3.76 7.86 1.11
CA ALA A 178 -2.44 8.30 0.68
C ALA A 178 -2.05 7.63 -0.64
N THR A 179 -1.29 8.34 -1.48
CA THR A 179 -0.87 7.90 -2.82
C THR A 179 0.61 8.15 -3.05
N GLY A 180 1.25 7.33 -3.89
CA GLY A 180 2.64 7.48 -4.31
C GLY A 180 3.60 7.48 -3.12
N ASP A 181 4.56 8.39 -3.12
CA ASP A 181 5.59 8.51 -2.07
C ASP A 181 5.03 8.81 -0.66
N ASN A 182 3.77 9.26 -0.56
CA ASN A 182 3.11 9.48 0.73
C ASN A 182 2.56 8.19 1.36
N THR A 183 2.49 7.08 0.61
CA THR A 183 2.09 5.77 1.15
C THR A 183 3.14 5.22 2.11
N VAL A 184 2.76 4.28 2.97
CA VAL A 184 3.68 3.54 3.84
C VAL A 184 4.79 2.89 3.00
N TRP A 185 4.45 2.26 1.87
CA TRP A 185 5.43 1.65 0.99
C TRP A 185 6.39 2.68 0.36
N GLY A 186 5.86 3.79 -0.14
CA GLY A 186 6.65 4.89 -0.70
C GLY A 186 7.62 5.50 0.31
N GLN A 187 7.16 5.73 1.55
CA GLN A 187 8.00 6.23 2.63
C GLN A 187 9.13 5.24 2.99
N LEU A 188 8.85 3.93 3.03
CA LEU A 188 9.88 2.93 3.30
C LEU A 188 10.94 2.87 2.20
N ILE A 189 10.54 2.99 0.93
CA ILE A 189 11.48 3.07 -0.20
C ILE A 189 12.33 4.32 -0.12
N SER A 190 11.70 5.49 0.09
CA SER A 190 12.41 6.77 0.21
C SER A 190 13.39 6.79 1.38
N ASN A 191 13.09 6.06 2.46
CA ASN A 191 13.95 5.96 3.63
C ASN A 191 14.97 4.81 3.55
N HIS A 192 15.10 4.15 2.40
CA HIS A 192 15.98 3.00 2.17
C HIS A 192 15.75 1.82 3.15
N LYS A 193 14.51 1.67 3.64
CA LYS A 193 14.09 0.59 4.54
C LYS A 193 13.33 -0.53 3.82
N TRP A 194 13.25 -0.45 2.50
CA TRP A 194 12.61 -1.44 1.65
C TRP A 194 13.49 -1.77 0.43
N PRO A 195 13.61 -3.04 0.01
CA PRO A 195 12.99 -4.23 0.59
C PRO A 195 13.54 -4.53 1.98
N LEU A 196 12.70 -5.13 2.84
CA LEU A 196 13.14 -5.54 4.17
C LEU A 196 14.24 -6.59 4.03
N ALA A 197 15.26 -6.50 4.87
CA ALA A 197 16.29 -7.53 4.93
C ALA A 197 15.61 -8.87 5.18
N THR A 198 15.83 -9.84 4.30
CA THR A 198 15.47 -11.21 4.59
C THR A 198 16.41 -11.69 5.70
N ASP A 199 15.87 -12.31 6.74
CA ASP A 199 16.65 -12.94 7.80
C ASP A 199 17.45 -14.12 7.21
N ASN A 200 18.53 -13.84 6.50
CA ASN A 200 19.59 -14.80 6.20
C ASN A 200 20.60 -14.90 7.35
N GLN A 201 20.42 -14.14 8.44
CA GLN A 201 21.29 -14.21 9.62
C GLN A 201 21.05 -15.43 10.51
N SER A 202 19.93 -16.17 10.36
CA SER A 202 19.71 -17.44 11.04
C SER A 202 20.31 -18.66 10.32
N ALA A 203 20.63 -18.54 9.02
CA ALA A 203 21.26 -19.63 8.26
C ALA A 203 22.80 -19.60 8.32
N GLU A 204 23.42 -18.47 8.68
CA GLU A 204 24.87 -18.37 8.86
C GLU A 204 25.33 -18.77 10.27
N SER A 205 24.49 -18.62 11.30
CA SER A 205 24.83 -19.05 12.67
C SER A 205 24.80 -20.57 12.86
N GLU A 206 23.98 -21.30 12.11
CA GLU A 206 23.96 -22.78 12.14
C GLU A 206 25.15 -23.42 11.40
N ARG A 207 25.77 -22.71 10.45
CA ARG A 207 26.99 -23.20 9.76
C ARG A 207 28.25 -23.11 10.62
N PHE A 208 28.26 -22.29 11.67
CA PHE A 208 29.41 -22.14 12.57
C PHE A 208 29.41 -23.09 13.78
N ILE A 209 28.28 -23.74 14.09
CA ILE A 209 28.20 -24.69 15.21
C ILE A 209 28.48 -26.14 14.76
N GLY A 210 28.38 -26.44 13.46
CA GLY A 210 28.60 -27.79 12.91
C GLY A 210 30.05 -28.22 12.68
N ASN A 211 31.05 -27.43 13.11
CA ASN A 211 32.46 -27.76 12.87
C ASN A 211 33.33 -27.61 14.14
N LYS A 212 32.97 -28.36 15.18
CA LYS A 212 33.90 -28.75 16.25
C LYS A 212 33.78 -30.26 16.46
N ALA A 213 34.59 -31.00 15.70
CA ALA A 213 35.03 -32.36 16.03
C ALA A 213 36.41 -32.26 16.69
#